data_AF-A0A9E3MI36-F1
#
_entry.id   AF-A0A9E3MI36-F1
#
_cell.length_a   1.000
_cell.length_b   1.000
_cell.length_c   1.000
_cell.angle_alpha   90.00
_cell.angle_beta   90.00
_cell.angle_gamma   90.00
#
_symmetry.space_group_name_H-M   'P 1'
#
loop_
_entity.id
_entity.type
_entity.pdbx_description
1 polymer ?
#
loop_
_entity_poly.entity_id
_entity_poly.type
_entity_poly.pdbx_seq_one_letter_code
_entity_poly.pdbx_strand_id
1 'polypeptide(L)'
;VSYPNDVPLAFTVAGLSLSSFAGGAAFDADWRSDGTGDVAPADASATATSVTWDFTAGAFGPATSSYFVFLHSTATSFDSAGTLDFGATTATTFAPTAVPEPAGAGLAMAGLALLGAVRRRDRYMPG
;
A
#
# COMPACT_ATOMS: atom_id res chain seq x y z
N VAL A 1 15.93 25.17 15.20
CA VAL A 1 14.53 25.24 14.71
C VAL A 1 13.80 24.09 15.39
N SER A 2 13.01 24.38 16.42
CA SER A 2 12.15 23.36 17.05
C SER A 2 11.02 23.10 16.06
N TYR A 3 10.87 21.88 15.58
CA TYR A 3 9.64 21.52 14.87
C TYR A 3 8.51 21.62 15.90
N PRO A 4 7.41 22.35 15.62
CA PRO A 4 6.24 22.27 16.45
C PRO A 4 5.73 20.85 16.36
N ASN A 5 5.99 20.07 17.39
CA ASN A 5 5.33 18.82 17.69
C ASN A 5 3.92 19.12 18.21
N ASP A 6 3.14 19.85 17.41
CA ASP A 6 1.71 20.04 17.62
C ASP A 6 1.00 18.74 17.20
N VAL A 7 1.36 17.64 17.89
CA VAL A 7 0.50 16.47 17.92
C VAL A 7 -0.68 16.89 18.80
N PRO A 8 -1.91 16.89 18.29
CA PRO A 8 -3.08 17.25 19.08
C PRO A 8 -3.07 16.48 20.40
N LEU A 9 -3.26 17.17 21.53
CA LEU A 9 -3.30 16.54 22.85
C LEU A 9 -4.42 15.49 22.97
N ALA A 10 -5.38 15.53 22.05
CA ALA A 10 -6.33 14.46 21.78
C ALA A 10 -6.59 14.39 20.27
N PHE A 11 -6.36 13.21 19.68
CA PHE A 11 -6.80 12.89 18.33
C PHE A 11 -7.87 11.81 18.47
N THR A 12 -9.14 12.19 18.31
CA THR A 12 -10.25 11.22 18.46
C THR A 12 -10.42 10.46 17.15
N VAL A 13 -9.73 9.33 17.04
CA VAL A 13 -10.07 8.29 16.06
C VAL A 13 -10.98 7.30 16.75
N ALA A 14 -12.26 7.29 16.36
CA ALA A 14 -13.22 6.29 16.84
C ALA A 14 -13.14 4.98 16.04
N GLY A 15 -12.62 5.05 14.82
CA GLY A 15 -12.40 3.88 13.97
C GLY A 15 -11.47 4.21 12.82
N LEU A 16 -10.80 3.17 12.33
CA LEU A 16 -10.02 3.17 11.10
C LEU A 16 -10.73 2.25 10.11
N SER A 17 -11.19 2.78 8.99
CA SER A 17 -11.66 1.98 7.86
C SER A 17 -10.72 2.11 6.68
N LEU A 18 -10.32 0.98 6.13
CA LEU A 18 -9.62 0.87 4.87
C LEU A 18 -10.68 0.42 3.86
N SER A 19 -10.87 1.15 2.76
CA SER A 19 -11.75 0.73 1.65
C SER A 19 -11.12 0.97 0.27
N SER A 20 -11.86 0.62 -0.80
CA SER A 20 -11.56 0.98 -2.19
C SER A 20 -10.31 0.32 -2.81
N PHE A 21 -9.79 -0.76 -2.21
CA PHE A 21 -8.79 -1.64 -2.82
C PHE A 21 -9.48 -2.77 -3.59
N ALA A 22 -8.82 -3.24 -4.66
CA ALA A 22 -9.37 -4.05 -5.74
C ALA A 22 -10.49 -5.05 -5.34
N GLY A 23 -11.64 -4.93 -5.99
CA GLY A 23 -12.79 -5.80 -5.78
C GLY A 23 -12.52 -7.24 -6.23
N GLY A 24 -12.83 -8.20 -5.38
CA GLY A 24 -12.75 -9.64 -5.68
C GLY A 24 -11.83 -10.45 -4.75
N ALA A 25 -11.07 -9.80 -3.87
CA ALA A 25 -10.31 -10.47 -2.81
C ALA A 25 -11.16 -10.61 -1.53
N ALA A 26 -10.88 -11.67 -0.76
CA ALA A 26 -11.36 -11.78 0.61
C ALA A 26 -10.39 -11.02 1.53
N PHE A 27 -10.96 -10.30 2.49
CA PHE A 27 -10.20 -9.56 3.49
C PHE A 27 -10.56 -10.05 4.88
N ASP A 28 -9.59 -9.94 5.79
CA ASP A 28 -9.76 -10.24 7.19
C ASP A 28 -9.10 -9.15 8.04
N ALA A 29 -9.78 -8.77 9.11
CA ALA A 29 -9.38 -7.73 10.04
C ALA A 29 -8.85 -8.42 11.31
N ASP A 30 -7.54 -8.37 11.53
CA ASP A 30 -6.94 -9.03 12.69
C ASP A 30 -6.13 -8.02 13.52
N TRP A 31 -5.74 -8.41 14.73
CA TRP A 31 -4.97 -7.58 15.65
C TRP A 31 -4.13 -8.45 16.60
N ARG A 32 -3.17 -7.83 17.30
CA ARG A 32 -2.43 -8.50 18.38
C ARG A 32 -2.08 -7.58 19.52
N SER A 33 -1.89 -8.19 20.69
CA SER A 33 -1.47 -7.54 21.93
C SER A 33 -0.22 -8.20 22.55
N ASP A 34 0.62 -8.82 21.73
CA ASP A 34 1.78 -9.62 22.15
C ASP A 34 3.05 -8.80 22.45
N GLY A 35 2.91 -7.50 22.73
CA GLY A 35 4.00 -6.58 23.07
C GLY A 35 4.44 -5.66 21.93
N THR A 36 3.97 -5.90 20.70
CA THR A 36 4.08 -4.93 19.59
C THR A 36 2.92 -3.93 19.58
N GLY A 37 1.78 -4.35 20.13
CA GLY A 37 0.69 -3.53 20.64
C GLY A 37 0.38 -4.00 22.06
N ASP A 38 -0.14 -3.11 22.89
CA ASP A 38 -0.48 -3.40 24.29
C ASP A 38 -1.98 -3.52 24.52
N VAL A 39 -2.80 -3.09 23.54
CA VAL A 39 -4.27 -3.15 23.63
C VAL A 39 -4.92 -3.57 22.30
N ALA A 40 -6.03 -4.30 22.42
CA ALA A 40 -6.88 -4.70 21.32
C ALA A 40 -7.83 -3.58 20.88
N PRO A 41 -8.17 -3.45 19.58
CA PRO A 41 -9.30 -2.63 19.16
C PRO A 41 -10.60 -3.11 19.83
N ALA A 42 -11.59 -2.21 19.92
CA ALA A 42 -12.91 -2.52 20.46
C ALA A 42 -13.67 -3.51 19.56
N ASP A 43 -13.50 -3.37 18.24
CA ASP A 43 -14.01 -4.31 17.25
C ASP A 43 -13.08 -4.36 16.02
N ALA A 44 -13.15 -5.45 15.28
CA ALA A 44 -12.48 -5.64 14.01
C ALA A 44 -13.41 -6.38 13.06
N SER A 45 -13.70 -5.79 11.90
CA SER A 45 -14.62 -6.36 10.93
C SER A 45 -14.14 -6.18 9.50
N ALA A 46 -14.50 -7.14 8.65
CA ALA A 46 -14.20 -7.10 7.22
C ALA A 46 -15.47 -7.33 6.40
N THR A 47 -15.54 -6.63 5.27
CA THR A 47 -16.52 -6.85 4.22
C THR A 47 -15.80 -7.23 2.93
N ALA A 48 -16.54 -7.49 1.85
CA ALA A 48 -15.95 -7.75 0.55
C ALA A 48 -15.10 -6.58 -0.01
N THR A 49 -15.26 -5.36 0.52
CA THR A 49 -14.66 -4.15 -0.05
C THR A 49 -14.03 -3.21 0.99
N SER A 50 -14.12 -3.56 2.28
CA SER A 50 -13.61 -2.72 3.36
C SER A 50 -13.17 -3.55 4.56
N VAL A 51 -12.26 -2.98 5.34
CA VAL A 51 -11.78 -3.54 6.60
C VAL A 51 -11.78 -2.42 7.62
N THR A 52 -12.37 -2.67 8.78
CA THR A 52 -12.58 -1.66 9.81
C THR A 52 -12.10 -2.15 11.16
N TRP A 53 -11.40 -1.30 11.89
CA TRP A 53 -11.06 -1.47 13.30
C TRP A 53 -11.65 -0.32 14.09
N ASP A 54 -12.48 -0.63 15.07
CA ASP A 54 -13.07 0.37 15.95
C ASP A 54 -12.26 0.49 17.23
N PHE A 55 -12.10 1.71 17.72
CA PHE A 55 -11.33 2.00 18.92
C PHE A 55 -12.21 2.66 19.96
N THR A 56 -11.86 2.47 21.23
CA THR A 56 -12.55 3.17 22.32
C THR A 56 -12.33 4.67 22.21
N ALA A 57 -13.34 5.47 22.57
CA ALA A 57 -13.21 6.93 22.52
C ALA A 57 -12.05 7.39 23.43
N GLY A 58 -11.16 8.22 22.89
CA GLY A 58 -9.96 8.65 23.61
C GLY A 58 -8.83 7.61 23.64
N ALA A 59 -8.89 6.56 22.81
CA ALA A 59 -7.85 5.54 22.67
C ALA A 59 -6.48 6.10 22.25
N PHE A 60 -6.43 7.28 21.64
CA PHE A 60 -5.22 7.87 21.07
C PHE A 60 -4.88 9.21 21.73
N GLY A 61 -3.65 9.31 22.22
CA GLY A 61 -3.10 10.53 22.79
C GLY A 61 -1.66 10.34 23.29
N PRO A 62 -1.05 11.39 23.84
CA PRO A 62 0.25 11.27 24.48
C PRO A 62 0.19 10.27 25.65
N ALA A 63 1.18 9.38 25.75
CA ALA A 63 1.29 8.37 26.80
C ALA A 63 0.09 7.40 26.91
N THR A 64 -0.69 7.24 25.83
CA THR A 64 -1.71 6.19 25.73
C THR A 64 -1.12 4.90 25.17
N SER A 65 -1.95 3.86 25.14
CA SER A 65 -1.65 2.58 24.50
C SER A 65 -1.49 2.69 22.99
N SER A 66 -0.83 1.68 22.45
CA SER A 66 -0.53 1.40 21.06
C SER A 66 -1.34 0.20 20.55
N TYR A 67 -1.88 0.34 19.36
CA TYR A 67 -2.65 -0.71 18.69
C TYR A 67 -1.84 -1.30 17.55
N PHE A 68 -1.82 -2.63 17.46
CA PHE A 68 -1.21 -3.33 16.35
C PHE A 68 -2.28 -4.12 15.59
N VAL A 69 -2.61 -3.65 14.38
CA VAL A 69 -3.67 -4.20 13.52
C VAL A 69 -3.08 -4.80 12.25
N PHE A 70 -3.74 -5.81 11.71
CA PHE A 70 -3.35 -6.53 10.51
C PHE A 70 -4.47 -6.53 9.48
N LEU A 71 -4.12 -6.14 8.26
CA LEU A 71 -4.91 -6.46 7.08
C LEU A 71 -4.39 -7.77 6.49
N HIS A 72 -5.22 -8.80 6.48
CA HIS A 72 -4.96 -10.01 5.71
C HIS A 72 -5.84 -10.01 4.46
N SER A 73 -5.25 -10.36 3.31
CA SER A 73 -5.95 -10.37 2.02
C SER A 73 -5.51 -11.54 1.15
N THR A 74 -6.45 -12.09 0.39
CA THR A 74 -6.18 -13.06 -0.69
C THR A 74 -5.93 -12.40 -2.05
N ALA A 75 -5.77 -11.08 -2.09
CA ALA A 75 -5.52 -10.33 -3.32
C ALA A 75 -4.24 -10.83 -4.02
N THR A 76 -4.33 -10.97 -5.35
CA THR A 76 -3.19 -11.33 -6.21
C THR A 76 -2.63 -10.12 -6.96
N SER A 77 -3.32 -8.97 -6.90
CA SER A 77 -2.85 -7.68 -7.42
C SER A 77 -2.74 -6.65 -6.30
N PHE A 78 -1.67 -5.86 -6.33
CA PHE A 78 -1.32 -4.87 -5.30
C PHE A 78 -1.08 -3.47 -5.90
N ASP A 79 -1.65 -3.20 -7.08
CA ASP A 79 -1.47 -1.99 -7.87
C ASP A 79 -2.58 -0.93 -7.65
N SER A 80 -3.44 -1.14 -6.67
CA SER A 80 -4.59 -0.28 -6.40
C SER A 80 -4.37 0.58 -5.16
N ALA A 81 -4.68 1.87 -5.28
CA ALA A 81 -4.82 2.75 -4.11
C ALA A 81 -6.10 2.40 -3.35
N GLY A 82 -6.05 2.54 -2.04
CA GLY A 82 -7.18 2.46 -1.14
C GLY A 82 -7.41 3.79 -0.44
N THR A 83 -8.51 3.89 0.28
CA THR A 83 -8.87 5.03 1.12
C THR A 83 -8.85 4.60 2.57
N LEU A 84 -8.05 5.31 3.38
CA LEU A 84 -8.08 5.26 4.83
C LEU A 84 -9.08 6.32 5.32
N ASP A 85 -9.99 5.94 6.19
CA ASP A 85 -10.97 6.80 6.84
C ASP A 85 -10.81 6.70 8.35
N PHE A 86 -10.60 7.84 9.01
CA PHE A 86 -10.47 7.98 10.46
C PHE A 86 -11.74 8.60 11.10
N GLY A 87 -12.85 8.65 10.35
CA GLY A 87 -14.13 9.26 10.69
C GLY A 87 -14.15 10.78 10.50
N ALA A 88 -13.13 11.49 10.98
CA ALA A 88 -13.01 12.94 10.84
C ALA A 88 -12.16 13.39 9.64
N THR A 89 -11.38 12.48 9.06
CA THR A 89 -10.43 12.76 7.98
C THR A 89 -10.20 11.50 7.18
N THR A 90 -9.99 11.66 5.88
CA THR A 90 -9.61 10.57 4.98
C THR A 90 -8.22 10.82 4.38
N ALA A 91 -7.51 9.75 4.06
CA ALA A 91 -6.24 9.75 3.37
C ALA A 91 -6.21 8.64 2.31
N THR A 92 -5.46 8.83 1.23
CA THR A 92 -5.29 7.80 0.20
C THR A 92 -4.03 7.00 0.46
N THR A 93 -4.07 5.67 0.32
CA THR A 93 -2.87 4.85 0.37
C THR A 93 -2.01 5.11 -0.86
N PHE A 94 -0.70 4.91 -0.71
CA PHE A 94 0.23 5.06 -1.82
C PHE A 94 0.07 3.89 -2.79
N ALA A 95 -0.31 4.16 -4.05
CA ALA A 95 -0.18 3.19 -5.12
C ALA A 95 1.25 3.22 -5.66
N PRO A 96 1.89 2.07 -5.94
CA PRO A 96 3.17 2.04 -6.63
C PRO A 96 3.04 2.83 -7.93
N THR A 97 3.81 3.90 -8.08
CA THR A 97 3.94 4.54 -9.39
C THR A 97 4.64 3.54 -10.30
N ALA A 98 4.21 3.44 -11.55
CA ALA A 98 4.83 2.55 -12.52
C ALA A 98 6.35 2.71 -12.46
N VAL A 99 7.05 1.66 -12.04
CA VAL A 99 8.51 1.67 -11.99
C VAL A 99 8.96 1.91 -13.42
N PRO A 100 9.71 2.99 -13.72
CA PRO A 100 10.20 3.22 -15.07
C PRO A 100 10.98 1.99 -15.51
N GLU A 101 10.47 1.25 -16.50
CA GLU A 101 11.15 0.05 -16.96
C GLU A 101 12.55 0.44 -17.47
N PRO A 102 13.63 -0.12 -16.90
CA PRO A 102 14.98 0.29 -17.24
C PRO A 102 15.28 -0.16 -18.66
N ALA A 103 15.18 0.77 -19.62
CA ALA A 103 15.67 0.65 -21.00
C ALA A 103 15.32 -0.65 -21.76
N GLY A 104 14.38 -1.48 -21.30
CA GLY A 104 14.11 -2.80 -21.89
C GLY A 104 13.71 -2.71 -23.35
N ALA A 105 12.82 -1.75 -23.66
CA ALA A 105 12.49 -1.39 -25.04
C ALA A 105 13.71 -0.85 -25.82
N GLY A 106 14.57 -0.06 -25.17
CA GLY A 106 15.81 0.45 -25.76
C GLY A 106 16.82 -0.65 -26.09
N LEU A 107 17.01 -1.62 -25.19
CA LEU A 107 17.89 -2.78 -25.38
C LEU A 107 17.33 -3.76 -26.40
N ALA A 108 16.01 -3.98 -26.43
CA ALA A 108 15.37 -4.80 -27.44
C ALA A 108 15.54 -4.19 -28.85
N MET A 109 15.34 -2.87 -28.97
CA MET A 109 15.55 -2.14 -30.23
C MET A 109 17.03 -2.12 -30.65
N ALA A 110 17.95 -1.90 -29.71
CA ALA A 110 19.39 -1.96 -29.98
C ALA A 110 19.82 -3.37 -30.42
N GLY A 111 19.29 -4.41 -29.78
CA GLY A 111 19.54 -5.81 -30.15
C GLY A 111 19.05 -6.15 -31.56
N LEU A 112 17.84 -5.70 -31.93
CA LEU A 112 17.30 -5.85 -33.29
C LEU A 112 18.12 -5.10 -34.34
N ALA A 113 18.57 -3.88 -34.03
CA ALA A 113 19.42 -3.10 -34.92
C ALA A 113 20.78 -3.78 -35.17
N LEU A 114 21.40 -4.32 -34.11
CA LEU A 114 22.65 -5.09 -34.21
C LEU A 114 22.46 -6.38 -35.04
N LEU A 115 21.38 -7.14 -34.81
CA LEU A 115 21.04 -8.33 -35.59
C LEU A 115 20.81 -8.00 -37.07
N GLY A 116 20.14 -6.88 -37.37
CA GLY A 116 19.96 -6.38 -38.73
C GLY A 116 21.27 -6.00 -39.41
N ALA A 117 22.20 -5.38 -38.68
CA ALA A 117 23.51 -5.02 -39.18
C ALA A 117 24.39 -6.24 -39.50
N VAL A 118 24.38 -7.27 -38.64
CA VAL A 118 25.10 -8.53 -38.88
C VAL A 118 24.58 -9.23 -40.14
N ARG A 119 23.25 -9.35 -40.30
CA ARG A 119 22.64 -9.99 -41.49
C ARG A 119 22.93 -9.27 -42.81
N ARG A 120 23.17 -7.96 -42.79
CA ARG A 120 23.52 -7.19 -43.99
C ARG A 120 24.94 -7.47 -44.47
N ARG A 121 25.84 -7.81 -43.54
CA ARG A 121 27.25 -8.06 -43.84
C ARG A 121 27.46 -9.38 -44.60
N ASP A 122 26.63 -10.38 -44.35
CA ASP A 122 26.69 -11.68 -45.03
C ASP A 122 26.23 -11.63 -46.50
N ARG A 123 25.51 -10.57 -46.91
CA ARG A 123 25.00 -10.41 -48.29
C ARG A 123 25.93 -9.61 -49.21
N TYR A 124 27.05 -9.09 -48.72
CA TYR A 124 27.94 -8.19 -49.49
C TYR A 124 29.29 -8.82 -49.87
N MET A 125 29.40 -10.15 -49.90
CA MET A 125 30.54 -10.86 -50.50
C MET A 125 30.14 -11.44 -51.86
N PRO A 126 30.34 -10.70 -52.98
CA PRO A 126 30.22 -11.24 -54.32
C PRO A 126 31.48 -12.06 -54.67
N GLY A 127 31.28 -13.33 -55.01
CA GLY A 127 32.21 -14.16 -55.78
C GLY A 127 31.63 -14.40 -57.17
#